data_AF-A0A7R9MIX8-F1
#
_entry.id   AF-A0A7R9MIX8-F1
#
_cell.length_a   1.000
_cell.length_b   1.000
_cell.length_c   1.000
_cell.angle_alpha   90.00
_cell.angle_beta   90.00
_cell.angle_gamma   90.00
#
_symmetry.space_group_name_H-M   'P 1'
#
loop_
_entity.id
_entity.type
_entity.pdbx_description
1 polymer ?
#
loop_
_entity_poly.entity_id
_entity_poly.type
_entity_poly.pdbx_seq_one_letter_code
_entity_poly.pdbx_strand_id
1 'polypeptide(L)'
;EKVLAVGHLNKNGVDYDFAASLQFKDQKTASISCHSLLNLENEATIVGTKGIIKLGASFHAAQKVYVNDKLHEFKHPDPIIPLVYGSTGLCYEANEVRKCLKANQLESAVMSWDASLTISKIQDSIRKQIGVVYDVDPPSQ
;
A
#
# COMPACT_ATOMS: atom_id res chain seq x y z
N GLU A 1 -3.35 11.15 11.89
CA GLU A 1 -2.17 11.74 11.21
C GLU A 1 -2.59 13.03 10.51
N LYS A 2 -1.66 13.86 10.03
CA LYS A 2 -1.98 14.94 9.08
C LYS A 2 -1.72 14.44 7.66
N VAL A 3 -2.70 14.58 6.77
CA VAL A 3 -2.62 14.16 5.37
C VAL A 3 -2.91 15.36 4.48
N LEU A 4 -2.05 15.61 3.51
CA LEU A 4 -2.26 16.60 2.45
C LEU A 4 -2.13 15.91 1.09
N ALA A 5 -3.12 16.08 0.22
CA ALA A 5 -3.15 15.43 -1.08
C ALA A 5 -3.55 16.39 -2.20
N VAL A 6 -3.05 16.11 -3.40
CA VAL A 6 -3.43 16.72 -4.67
C VAL A 6 -3.58 15.62 -5.72
N GLY A 7 -4.39 15.83 -6.75
CA GLY A 7 -4.61 14.84 -7.79
C GLY A 7 -5.62 15.33 -8.81
N HIS A 8 -5.90 14.50 -9.81
CA HIS A 8 -6.79 14.84 -10.90
C HIS A 8 -7.80 13.71 -11.17
N LEU A 9 -9.00 14.12 -11.56
CA LEU A 9 -10.12 13.23 -11.88
C LEU A 9 -10.27 13.09 -13.39
N ASN A 10 -10.72 11.91 -13.83
CA ASN A 10 -11.19 11.71 -15.19
C ASN A 10 -12.65 12.18 -15.35
N LYS A 11 -13.18 12.10 -16.58
CA LYS A 11 -14.56 12.49 -16.91
C LYS A 11 -15.66 11.73 -16.14
N ASN A 12 -15.33 10.60 -15.53
CA ASN A 12 -16.26 9.78 -14.74
C ASN A 12 -16.14 10.06 -13.22
N GLY A 13 -15.34 11.06 -12.81
CA GLY A 13 -15.16 11.41 -11.40
C GLY A 13 -14.23 10.47 -10.62
N VAL A 14 -13.49 9.59 -11.30
CA VAL A 14 -12.48 8.70 -10.68
C VAL A 14 -11.11 9.32 -10.86
N ASP A 15 -10.27 9.26 -9.81
CA ASP A 15 -8.89 9.73 -9.88
C ASP A 15 -8.07 8.88 -10.88
N TYR A 16 -7.25 9.56 -11.68
CA TYR A 16 -6.25 8.88 -12.52
C TYR A 16 -4.82 9.13 -12.04
N ASP A 17 -4.62 10.13 -11.18
CA ASP A 17 -3.39 10.36 -10.43
C ASP A 17 -3.68 11.04 -9.09
N PHE A 18 -2.81 10.79 -8.12
CA PHE A 18 -2.70 11.60 -6.92
C PHE A 18 -1.28 11.57 -6.36
N ALA A 19 -0.95 12.58 -5.57
CA ALA A 19 0.21 12.61 -4.69
C ALA A 19 -0.23 13.07 -3.30
N ALA A 20 0.31 12.43 -2.26
CA ALA A 20 0.01 12.75 -0.87
C ALA A 20 1.27 12.79 0.01
N SER A 21 1.25 13.70 0.97
CA SER A 21 2.23 13.75 2.07
C SER A 21 1.53 13.48 3.40
N LEU A 22 2.10 12.57 4.17
CA LEU A 22 1.57 12.11 5.45
C LEU A 22 2.57 12.47 6.55
N GLN A 23 2.07 13.07 7.63
CA GLN A 23 2.83 13.31 8.86
C GLN A 23 2.31 12.38 9.95
N PHE A 24 3.19 11.46 10.37
CA PHE A 24 2.98 10.53 11.45
C PHE A 24 3.50 11.09 12.78
N LYS A 25 3.21 10.37 13.88
CA LYS A 25 3.83 10.65 15.18
C LYS A 25 5.36 10.47 15.12
N ASP A 26 6.04 10.98 16.14
CA ASP A 26 7.50 10.91 16.28
C ASP A 26 8.30 11.55 15.14
N GLN A 27 7.77 12.63 14.56
CA GLN A 27 8.43 13.40 13.48
C GLN A 27 8.72 12.57 12.22
N LYS A 28 7.97 11.48 12.00
CA LYS A 28 8.06 10.65 10.79
C LYS A 28 7.16 11.21 9.70
N THR A 29 7.63 11.18 8.47
CA THR A 29 6.85 11.58 7.28
C THR A 29 6.89 10.50 6.22
N ALA A 30 5.84 10.45 5.39
CA ALA A 30 5.81 9.63 4.19
C ALA A 30 5.26 10.44 3.02
N SER A 31 5.70 10.10 1.82
CA SER A 31 5.15 10.63 0.57
C SER A 31 4.77 9.45 -0.32
N ILE A 32 3.64 9.56 -0.99
CA ILE A 32 3.13 8.54 -1.91
C ILE A 32 2.57 9.23 -3.15
N SER A 33 2.80 8.62 -4.31
CA SER A 33 2.12 8.98 -5.55
C SER A 33 1.60 7.73 -6.25
N CYS A 34 0.49 7.88 -6.95
CA CYS A 34 -0.13 6.82 -7.73
C CYS A 34 -0.57 7.41 -9.07
N HIS A 35 -0.51 6.58 -10.11
CA HIS A 35 -0.95 6.98 -11.45
C HIS A 35 -1.51 5.76 -12.19
N SER A 36 -2.66 5.91 -12.86
CA SER A 36 -3.32 4.84 -13.62
C SER A 36 -2.97 4.84 -15.12
N LEU A 37 -2.54 5.99 -15.67
CA LEU A 37 -2.14 6.13 -17.09
C LEU A 37 -0.62 6.10 -17.34
N LEU A 38 0.22 6.30 -16.32
CA LEU A 38 1.67 6.37 -16.44
C LEU A 38 2.33 5.28 -15.59
N ASN A 39 3.40 4.68 -16.12
CA ASN A 39 4.22 3.75 -15.37
C ASN A 39 5.22 4.52 -14.51
N LEU A 40 5.07 4.44 -13.19
CA LEU A 40 6.04 4.96 -12.22
C LEU A 40 7.12 3.91 -11.93
N GLU A 41 8.14 4.27 -11.15
CA GLU A 41 9.18 3.34 -10.69
C GLU A 41 8.59 2.15 -9.92
N ASN A 42 7.44 2.35 -9.26
CA ASN A 42 6.74 1.32 -8.47
C ASN A 42 7.65 0.68 -7.40
N GLU A 43 8.42 1.52 -6.70
CA GLU A 43 9.31 1.18 -5.60
C GLU A 43 8.81 1.79 -4.28
N ALA A 44 9.27 1.25 -3.14
CA ALA A 44 9.02 1.83 -1.83
C ALA A 44 10.32 1.93 -1.03
N THR A 45 10.56 3.09 -0.41
CA THR A 45 11.82 3.35 0.32
C THR A 45 11.53 3.82 1.74
N ILE A 46 12.25 3.24 2.70
CA ILE A 46 12.23 3.60 4.11
C ILE A 46 13.63 4.09 4.47
N VAL A 47 13.73 5.33 4.92
CA VAL A 47 14.98 5.97 5.31
C VAL A 47 15.01 6.19 6.82
N GLY A 48 16.09 5.80 7.46
CA GLY A 48 16.32 6.02 8.88
C GLY A 48 17.76 6.39 9.19
N THR A 49 18.05 6.63 10.47
CA THR A 49 19.37 7.06 10.93
C THR A 49 20.48 6.03 10.73
N LYS A 50 20.13 4.77 10.47
CA LYS A 50 21.06 3.65 10.25
C LYS A 50 21.14 3.22 8.77
N GLY A 51 20.48 3.97 7.88
CA GLY A 51 20.50 3.74 6.44
C GLY A 51 19.12 3.53 5.83
N ILE A 52 19.06 2.77 4.75
CA ILE A 52 17.93 2.75 3.81
C ILE A 52 17.49 1.32 3.52
N ILE A 53 16.18 1.08 3.56
CA ILE A 53 15.53 -0.11 3.03
C ILE A 53 14.76 0.29 1.77
N LYS A 54 15.00 -0.37 0.66
CA LYS A 54 14.31 -0.15 -0.60
C LYS A 54 13.69 -1.45 -1.11
N LEU A 55 12.36 -1.47 -1.25
CA LEU A 55 11.65 -2.50 -2.00
C LEU A 55 11.69 -2.13 -3.48
N GLY A 56 12.22 -3.02 -4.32
CA GLY A 56 12.37 -2.78 -5.76
C GLY A 56 11.03 -2.68 -6.51
N ALA A 57 11.10 -2.47 -7.83
CA ALA A 57 9.95 -2.30 -8.69
C ALA A 57 8.91 -3.43 -8.51
N SER A 58 7.63 -3.08 -8.57
CA SER A 58 6.51 -3.90 -8.08
C SER A 58 6.56 -4.11 -6.57
N PHE A 59 6.76 -3.03 -5.80
CA PHE A 59 6.91 -3.10 -4.33
C PHE A 59 5.73 -3.80 -3.62
N HIS A 60 4.53 -3.76 -4.22
CA HIS A 60 3.32 -4.43 -3.72
C HIS A 60 3.42 -5.97 -3.74
N ALA A 61 4.36 -6.53 -4.49
CA ALA A 61 4.66 -7.96 -4.57
C ALA A 61 6.17 -8.20 -4.62
N ALA A 62 6.94 -7.43 -3.83
CA ALA A 62 8.39 -7.37 -3.92
C ALA A 62 9.09 -8.72 -3.74
N GLN A 63 10.01 -9.04 -4.66
CA GLN A 63 10.94 -10.16 -4.56
C GLN A 63 12.39 -9.71 -4.32
N LYS A 64 12.66 -8.41 -4.44
CA LYS A 64 13.97 -7.80 -4.22
C LYS A 64 13.86 -6.70 -3.19
N VAL A 65 14.67 -6.82 -2.14
CA VAL A 65 14.78 -5.83 -1.07
C VAL A 65 16.25 -5.45 -0.94
N TYR A 66 16.55 -4.16 -1.00
CA TYR A 66 17.88 -3.62 -0.79
C TYR A 66 17.96 -3.04 0.63
N VAL A 67 18.93 -3.49 1.42
CA VAL A 67 19.19 -2.96 2.76
C VAL A 67 20.60 -2.39 2.75
N ASN A 68 20.73 -1.07 2.81
CA ASN A 68 22.01 -0.36 2.66
C ASN A 68 22.76 -0.84 1.40
N ASP A 69 22.08 -0.78 0.26
CA ASP A 69 22.54 -1.24 -1.07
C ASP A 69 22.86 -2.74 -1.21
N LYS A 70 22.72 -3.52 -0.13
CA LYS A 70 22.84 -4.97 -0.19
C LYS A 70 21.53 -5.60 -0.65
N LEU A 71 21.58 -6.34 -1.75
CA LEU A 71 20.44 -7.07 -2.29
C LEU A 71 20.09 -8.32 -1.46
N HIS A 72 18.81 -8.46 -1.17
CA HIS A 72 18.16 -9.65 -0.61
C HIS A 72 17.04 -10.09 -1.56
N GLU A 73 17.09 -11.34 -2.02
CA GLU A 73 16.09 -11.90 -2.92
C GLU A 73 15.17 -12.87 -2.19
N PHE A 74 13.87 -12.74 -2.45
CA PHE A 74 12.79 -13.55 -1.90
C PHE A 74 11.94 -14.05 -3.06
N LYS A 75 12.21 -15.27 -3.53
CA LYS A 75 11.49 -15.84 -4.67
C LYS A 75 10.07 -16.21 -4.27
N HIS A 76 9.08 -15.81 -5.08
CA HIS A 76 7.73 -16.36 -4.97
C HIS A 76 7.69 -17.83 -5.40
N PRO A 77 6.68 -18.61 -4.98
CA PRO A 77 6.47 -19.95 -5.51
C PRO A 77 6.29 -19.91 -7.03
N ASP A 78 6.72 -20.98 -7.70
CA ASP A 78 6.55 -21.09 -9.14
C ASP A 78 5.05 -21.25 -9.49
N PRO A 79 4.57 -20.54 -10.53
CA PRO A 79 3.17 -20.59 -10.92
C PRO A 79 2.81 -21.93 -11.59
N ILE A 80 1.62 -22.46 -11.29
CA ILE A 80 1.06 -23.65 -11.96
C ILE A 80 0.17 -23.29 -13.17
N ILE A 81 -0.19 -22.01 -13.30
CA ILE A 81 -0.95 -21.42 -14.40
C ILE A 81 -0.37 -20.02 -14.72
N PRO A 82 -0.62 -19.45 -15.91
CA PRO A 82 -0.23 -18.06 -16.18
C PRO A 82 -0.87 -17.10 -15.17
N LEU A 83 -0.05 -16.29 -14.49
CA LEU A 83 -0.48 -15.32 -13.48
C LEU A 83 0.14 -13.95 -13.77
N VAL A 84 -0.52 -12.90 -13.29
CA VAL A 84 -0.09 -11.51 -13.46
C VAL A 84 0.67 -11.06 -12.20
N TYR A 85 1.63 -10.15 -12.32
CA TYR A 85 2.26 -9.43 -11.20
C TYR A 85 2.75 -10.28 -10.00
N GLY A 86 3.18 -11.53 -10.23
CA GLY A 86 3.65 -12.39 -9.15
C GLY A 86 2.55 -12.86 -8.18
N SER A 87 1.30 -13.02 -8.65
CA SER A 87 0.17 -13.45 -7.81
C SER A 87 0.36 -14.79 -7.07
N THR A 88 1.40 -15.58 -7.36
CA THR A 88 1.77 -16.73 -6.50
C THR A 88 2.10 -16.30 -5.07
N GLY A 89 2.51 -15.04 -4.86
CA GLY A 89 2.70 -14.45 -3.54
C GLY A 89 1.43 -14.37 -2.69
N LEU A 90 0.23 -14.43 -3.27
CA LEU A 90 -1.04 -14.47 -2.51
C LEU A 90 -1.14 -15.71 -1.60
N CYS A 91 -0.32 -16.74 -1.85
CA CYS A 91 -0.22 -17.89 -0.95
C CYS A 91 0.20 -17.48 0.47
N TYR A 92 0.94 -16.37 0.65
CA TYR A 92 1.40 -15.92 1.96
C TYR A 92 0.26 -15.38 2.82
N GLU A 93 -0.64 -14.57 2.26
CA GLU A 93 -1.84 -14.10 2.97
C GLU A 93 -2.83 -15.24 3.24
N ALA A 94 -3.00 -16.18 2.31
CA ALA A 94 -3.82 -17.38 2.53
C ALA A 94 -3.27 -18.23 3.69
N ASN A 95 -1.94 -18.37 3.77
CA ASN A 95 -1.28 -19.07 4.87
C ASN A 95 -1.42 -18.33 6.20
N GLU A 96 -1.40 -16.99 6.20
CA GLU A 96 -1.62 -16.18 7.40
C GLU A 96 -3.04 -16.36 7.94
N VAL A 97 -4.06 -16.32 7.08
CA VAL A 97 -5.45 -16.61 7.46
C VAL A 97 -5.55 -18.01 8.09
N ARG A 98 -4.94 -19.02 7.43
CA ARG A 98 -4.91 -20.38 7.97
C ARG A 98 -4.26 -20.47 9.35
N LYS A 99 -3.17 -19.73 9.60
CA LYS A 99 -2.50 -19.68 10.90
C LYS A 99 -3.41 -19.06 11.96
N CYS A 100 -4.04 -17.93 11.66
CA CYS A 100 -4.97 -17.23 12.56
C CYS A 100 -6.13 -18.15 12.96
N LEU A 101 -6.78 -18.80 11.99
CA LEU A 101 -7.88 -19.73 12.23
C LEU A 101 -7.45 -20.92 13.10
N LYS A 102 -6.27 -21.50 12.84
CA LYS A 102 -5.74 -22.59 13.67
C LYS A 102 -5.42 -22.18 15.10
N ALA A 103 -5.07 -20.91 15.30
CA ALA A 103 -4.79 -20.33 16.60
C ALA A 103 -6.03 -19.74 17.29
N ASN A 104 -7.23 -19.89 16.71
CA ASN A 104 -8.48 -19.25 17.16
C ASN A 104 -8.36 -17.73 17.32
N GLN A 105 -7.57 -17.08 16.47
CA GLN A 105 -7.45 -15.63 16.44
C GLN A 105 -8.55 -15.02 15.55
N LEU A 106 -9.10 -13.89 15.98
CA LEU A 106 -10.14 -13.17 15.24
C LEU A 106 -9.58 -12.19 14.20
N GLU A 107 -8.29 -11.86 14.29
CA GLU A 107 -7.58 -10.96 13.40
C GLU A 107 -6.11 -11.39 13.25
N SER A 108 -5.44 -10.91 12.19
CA SER A 108 -4.01 -11.11 12.01
C SER A 108 -3.21 -10.11 12.84
N ALA A 109 -2.14 -10.57 13.48
CA ALA A 109 -1.20 -9.68 14.15
C ALA A 109 -0.38 -8.82 13.15
N VAL A 110 -0.29 -9.24 11.88
CA VAL A 110 0.40 -8.51 10.81
C VAL A 110 -0.51 -7.45 10.19
N MET A 111 -1.80 -7.77 10.04
CA MET A 111 -2.83 -6.85 9.53
C MET A 111 -4.03 -6.84 10.47
N SER A 112 -3.92 -6.07 11.54
CA SER A 112 -5.01 -5.91 12.52
C SER A 112 -6.18 -5.10 11.96
N TRP A 113 -7.32 -5.15 12.64
CA TRP A 113 -8.47 -4.31 12.35
C TRP A 113 -8.13 -2.83 12.47
N ASP A 114 -7.36 -2.43 13.49
CA ASP A 114 -6.90 -1.06 13.67
C ASP A 114 -6.01 -0.59 12.52
N ALA A 115 -5.12 -1.44 12.01
CA ALA A 115 -4.31 -1.13 10.82
C ALA A 115 -5.20 -0.92 9.59
N SER A 116 -6.16 -1.82 9.37
CA SER A 116 -7.13 -1.71 8.27
C SER A 116 -7.96 -0.42 8.34
N LEU A 117 -8.47 -0.08 9.53
CA LEU A 117 -9.21 1.16 9.77
C LEU A 117 -8.34 2.41 9.58
N THR A 118 -7.07 2.35 9.98
CA THR A 118 -6.13 3.46 9.80
C THR A 118 -5.86 3.72 8.32
N ILE A 119 -5.58 2.66 7.55
CA ILE A 119 -5.38 2.75 6.10
C ILE A 119 -6.64 3.30 5.43
N SER A 120 -7.82 2.78 5.77
CA SER A 120 -9.10 3.24 5.23
C SER A 120 -9.34 4.73 5.50
N LYS A 121 -9.07 5.22 6.72
CA LYS A 121 -9.20 6.66 7.06
C LYS A 121 -8.22 7.54 6.27
N ILE A 122 -7.01 7.05 6.02
CA ILE A 122 -6.02 7.77 5.20
C ILE A 122 -6.50 7.86 3.75
N GLN A 123 -6.91 6.73 3.16
CA GLN A 123 -7.45 6.69 1.80
C GLN A 123 -8.68 7.59 1.66
N ASP A 124 -9.58 7.55 2.64
CA ASP A 124 -10.76 8.40 2.73
C ASP A 124 -10.42 9.90 2.82
N SER A 125 -9.36 10.25 3.55
CA SER A 125 -8.89 11.63 3.62
C SER A 125 -8.28 12.11 2.30
N ILE A 126 -7.49 11.26 1.63
CA ILE A 126 -6.88 11.58 0.32
C ILE A 126 -7.97 11.81 -0.71
N ARG A 127 -8.89 10.85 -0.89
CA ARG A 127 -9.92 10.89 -1.92
C ARG A 127 -10.84 12.12 -1.77
N LYS A 128 -11.18 12.51 -0.52
CA LYS A 128 -11.99 13.69 -0.22
C LYS A 128 -11.29 14.99 -0.60
N GLN A 129 -9.98 15.09 -0.34
CA GLN A 129 -9.19 16.28 -0.71
C GLN A 129 -9.10 16.48 -2.22
N ILE A 130 -9.11 15.40 -3.00
CA ILE A 130 -9.02 15.43 -4.47
C ILE A 130 -10.40 15.37 -5.16
N GLY A 131 -11.50 15.33 -4.40
CA GLY A 131 -12.86 15.41 -4.92
C GLY A 131 -13.47 14.08 -5.41
N VAL A 132 -12.91 12.92 -5.04
CA VAL A 132 -13.53 11.62 -5.31
C VAL A 132 -14.62 11.32 -4.28
N VAL A 133 -15.86 11.18 -4.73
CA VAL A 133 -17.05 10.88 -3.92
C VAL A 133 -17.73 9.63 -4.46
N TYR A 134 -18.23 8.78 -3.55
CA TYR A 134 -18.97 7.57 -3.90
C TYR A 134 -20.42 7.67 -3.40
N ASP A 135 -21.35 6.95 -4.06
CA ASP A 135 -22.77 6.96 -3.69
C ASP A 135 -23.05 6.48 -2.25
N VAL A 136 -22.13 5.68 -1.69
CA VAL A 136 -22.20 5.18 -0.31
C VAL A 136 -21.67 6.18 0.73
N ASP A 137 -21.12 7.30 0.29
CA ASP A 137 -20.69 8.35 1.19
C ASP A 137 -21.89 9.00 1.87
N PRO A 138 -21.74 9.41 3.15
CA PRO A 138 -22.77 10.22 3.78
C PRO A 138 -22.97 11.51 2.95
N PRO A 139 -24.21 12.04 2.87
CA PRO A 139 -24.48 13.30 2.18
C PRO A 139 -23.50 14.38 2.64
N SER A 140 -22.93 15.11 1.70
CA SER A 140 -22.09 16.27 2.01
C SER A 140 -22.84 17.22 2.95
N GLN A 141 -22.28 17.48 4.13
CA GLN A 141 -22.74 18.56 5.01
C GLN A 141 -22.45 19.92 4.40
#